data_AF-U3AKA3-F1
#
_entry.id   AF-U3AKA3-F1
#
_cell.length_a   1.000
_cell.length_b   1.000
_cell.length_c   1.000
_cell.angle_alpha   90.00
_cell.angle_beta   90.00
_cell.angle_gamma   90.00
#
_symmetry.space_group_name_H-M   'P 1'
#
loop_
_entity.id
_entity.type
_entity.pdbx_description
1 polymer ?
#
loop_
_entity_poly.entity_id
_entity_poly.type
_entity_poly.pdbx_seq_one_letter_code
_entity_poly.pdbx_strand_id
1 'polypeptide(L)'
;MRATRHEGRFHDMTDTAGPAKRPKTSQFWIAVAAAVIGWILVLWLLIARASIGSDLEETQVRVVELEDQVAIQTETMGSIEALRAELDQMRVEEQELENRRATIEAEIAPAEARLQELSGQIATAETDLGQAQARTQALEEQLAPLRSELDSIESRRADAQAQAEASAAELNEVTERLEQARNEEAELRQLIATLSAEAADLTEQVSQAETELGELRAQNTTLEKQVAEAEARVAELTERRDGLETEVAQLSEEQQALSGDVEAARDQQQLLQQEVARLAQNLAMRAEELAQIESRIAAASSRQGIASTPVVRPQVTDLPQDEATRGEATAPDAQAEVEAPIAQEDVAQEETAAPVVPTAAEAGAQARPQVTELPQEDAQTETEATQPARAFEAGDIGSDAAEASAPAAAAPSIDVSDPALDEQANAAPAGPAVASANSDTEEAVAPANAIEPGLYTLGPIAVKFSQDGRFSMAGSDQLGRVNGVYTVANGILTLDQAQGDTGSAIFPMRCDISDSGSGFAIGDSDGSCALFEGREFIAAE
;
A
#
# COMPACT_ATOMS: atom_id res chain seq x y z
N MET A 1 86.29 105.24 43.61
CA MET A 1 87.24 106.27 44.12
C MET A 1 88.14 105.60 45.15
N ARG A 2 89.39 105.96 45.43
CA ARG A 2 90.46 106.79 44.79
C ARG A 2 91.78 106.25 45.43
N ALA A 3 92.85 105.99 44.69
CA ALA A 3 94.02 106.89 44.50
C ALA A 3 94.66 107.43 45.81
N THR A 4 96.00 107.46 46.06
CA THR A 4 97.24 107.07 45.31
C THR A 4 98.51 107.38 46.18
N ARG A 5 99.72 107.04 45.69
CA ARG A 5 101.03 107.80 45.76
C ARG A 5 102.13 107.52 46.83
N HIS A 6 103.37 107.32 46.33
CA HIS A 6 104.67 108.08 46.50
C HIS A 6 105.14 108.57 47.91
N GLU A 7 106.44 108.83 48.24
CA GLU A 7 107.79 108.70 47.61
C GLU A 7 108.90 109.33 48.51
N GLY A 8 110.20 109.21 48.18
CA GLY A 8 111.34 109.95 48.77
C GLY A 8 112.10 109.19 49.89
N ARG A 9 113.44 109.13 50.02
CA ARG A 9 114.64 109.77 49.41
C ARG A 9 114.88 111.26 49.77
N PHE A 10 115.96 111.57 50.52
CA PHE A 10 117.10 112.44 50.13
C PHE A 10 118.18 112.63 51.26
N HIS A 11 119.44 112.28 50.95
CA HIS A 11 120.73 113.01 51.15
C HIS A 11 121.04 113.95 52.37
N ASP A 12 122.25 113.77 52.94
CA ASP A 12 123.35 114.77 53.19
C ASP A 12 123.15 116.01 54.11
N MET A 13 124.17 116.67 54.70
CA MET A 13 125.61 116.40 55.00
C MET A 13 126.15 117.50 55.96
N THR A 14 127.47 117.48 56.27
CA THR A 14 128.34 118.59 56.77
C THR A 14 128.19 119.10 58.21
N ASP A 15 129.19 119.73 58.87
CA ASP A 15 130.68 119.64 58.84
C ASP A 15 131.29 120.54 59.97
N THR A 16 132.62 120.54 60.12
CA THR A 16 133.53 121.60 60.63
C THR A 16 134.13 121.56 62.07
N ALA A 17 135.36 121.01 62.12
CA ALA A 17 136.62 121.73 62.41
C ALA A 17 137.08 122.14 63.86
N GLY A 18 138.12 121.43 64.33
CA GLY A 18 139.30 122.01 65.02
C GLY A 18 139.21 122.28 66.53
N PRO A 19 140.30 122.78 67.19
CA PRO A 19 141.64 123.13 66.67
C PRO A 19 142.80 122.35 67.37
N ALA A 20 144.06 122.71 67.09
CA ALA A 20 145.27 122.03 67.61
C ALA A 20 146.14 122.91 68.54
N LYS A 21 146.94 122.29 69.43
CA LYS A 21 148.02 122.94 70.20
C LYS A 21 149.19 121.99 70.55
N ARG A 22 150.40 122.56 70.61
CA ARG A 22 151.67 121.96 71.12
C ARG A 22 152.13 122.76 72.37
N PRO A 23 153.17 122.38 73.15
CA PRO A 23 154.09 121.23 73.05
C PRO A 23 154.17 120.36 74.32
N LYS A 24 155.12 119.42 74.38
CA LYS A 24 155.44 118.60 75.56
C LYS A 24 156.45 119.29 76.49
N THR A 25 156.28 119.13 77.79
CA THR A 25 157.32 119.25 78.83
C THR A 25 157.12 118.15 79.89
N SER A 26 158.08 117.99 80.80
CA SER A 26 158.05 117.07 81.96
C SER A 26 158.07 115.56 81.66
N GLN A 27 159.26 114.97 81.75
CA GLN A 27 159.40 113.60 82.25
C GLN A 27 158.91 113.59 83.71
N PHE A 28 158.05 112.64 84.12
CA PHE A 28 157.98 112.01 85.47
C PHE A 28 156.66 111.24 85.77
N TRP A 29 155.56 111.45 85.03
CA TRP A 29 154.20 111.07 85.48
C TRP A 29 153.60 109.74 84.96
N ILE A 30 154.42 108.77 84.53
CA ILE A 30 153.92 107.52 83.91
C ILE A 30 153.17 106.60 84.92
N ALA A 31 153.48 106.67 86.22
CA ALA A 31 152.98 105.70 87.21
C ALA A 31 151.49 105.80 87.57
N VAL A 32 150.84 106.96 87.39
CA VAL A 32 149.47 107.21 87.91
C VAL A 32 148.37 106.96 86.88
N ALA A 33 148.68 107.04 85.58
CA ALA A 33 147.69 106.89 84.51
C ALA A 33 147.01 105.50 84.47
N ALA A 34 147.72 104.44 84.86
CA ALA A 34 147.20 103.07 84.83
C ALA A 34 146.06 102.82 85.82
N ALA A 35 146.09 103.44 87.01
CA ALA A 35 145.11 103.20 88.06
C ALA A 35 143.71 103.73 87.71
N VAL A 36 143.64 104.86 87.00
CA VAL A 36 142.37 105.51 86.62
C VAL A 36 141.62 104.69 85.56
N ILE A 37 142.33 104.14 84.58
CA ILE A 37 141.73 103.30 83.52
C ILE A 37 141.12 102.01 84.10
N GLY A 38 141.79 101.40 85.09
CA GLY A 38 141.25 100.25 85.81
C GLY A 38 139.92 100.55 86.51
N TRP A 39 139.81 101.71 87.18
CA TRP A 39 138.57 102.13 87.83
C TRP A 39 137.43 102.43 86.83
N ILE A 40 137.74 103.03 85.67
CA ILE A 40 136.74 103.31 84.63
C ILE A 40 136.15 102.02 84.05
N LEU A 41 136.97 100.99 83.83
CA LEU A 41 136.48 99.68 83.34
C LEU A 41 135.58 98.98 84.37
N VAL A 42 135.91 99.04 85.66
CA VAL A 42 135.04 98.49 86.72
C VAL A 42 133.71 99.25 86.77
N LEU A 43 133.74 100.59 86.66
CA LEU A 43 132.53 101.41 86.66
C LEU A 43 131.61 101.10 85.46
N TRP A 44 132.19 100.96 84.26
CA TRP A 44 131.44 100.60 83.06
C TRP A 44 130.80 99.21 83.16
N LEU A 45 131.54 98.21 83.66
CA LEU A 45 131.04 96.84 83.81
C LEU A 45 129.95 96.71 84.90
N LEU A 46 129.96 97.60 85.91
CA LEU A 46 128.89 97.70 86.90
C LEU A 46 127.63 98.34 86.30
N ILE A 47 127.78 99.40 85.50
CA ILE A 47 126.66 100.06 84.80
C ILE A 47 126.02 99.13 83.76
N ALA A 48 126.83 98.44 82.95
CA ALA A 48 126.36 97.49 81.93
C ALA A 48 125.58 96.29 82.52
N ARG A 49 125.76 95.99 83.82
CA ARG A 49 124.98 94.96 84.52
C ARG A 49 123.63 95.48 85.03
N ALA A 50 123.48 96.79 85.24
CA ALA A 50 122.24 97.40 85.71
C ALA A 50 121.20 97.56 84.59
N SER A 51 121.63 97.74 83.34
CA SER A 51 120.76 97.95 82.18
C SER A 51 120.19 96.67 81.55
N ILE A 52 120.24 95.53 82.24
CA ILE A 52 119.74 94.22 81.75
C ILE A 52 118.51 93.76 82.56
N GLY A 53 118.10 94.51 83.60
CA GLY A 53 117.00 94.12 84.50
C GLY A 53 115.59 94.48 84.05
N SER A 54 115.41 95.31 83.02
CA SER A 54 114.11 95.90 82.63
C SER A 54 113.34 95.15 81.54
N ASP A 55 114.02 94.34 80.72
CA ASP A 55 113.49 93.91 79.41
C ASP A 55 112.76 92.55 79.47
N LEU A 56 112.65 91.94 80.66
CA LEU A 56 112.11 90.60 80.86
C LEU A 56 110.58 90.53 81.06
N GLU A 57 109.94 91.57 81.58
CA GLU A 57 108.47 91.55 81.77
C GLU A 57 107.72 91.88 80.47
N GLU A 58 108.25 92.78 79.62
CA GLU A 58 107.62 93.12 78.33
C GLU A 58 107.70 91.96 77.33
N THR A 59 108.76 91.15 77.37
CA THR A 59 108.87 89.96 76.53
C THR A 59 107.85 88.88 76.92
N GLN A 60 107.51 88.73 78.21
CA GLN A 60 106.57 87.71 78.66
C GLN A 60 105.11 88.03 78.24
N VAL A 61 104.69 89.30 78.29
CA VAL A 61 103.37 89.71 77.77
C VAL A 61 103.27 89.50 76.26
N ARG A 62 104.34 89.85 75.51
CA ARG A 62 104.38 89.63 74.05
C ARG A 62 104.37 88.14 73.67
N VAL A 63 104.88 87.24 74.51
CA VAL A 63 104.76 85.79 74.29
C VAL A 63 103.31 85.33 74.46
N VAL A 64 102.59 85.78 75.50
CA VAL A 64 101.18 85.42 75.68
C VAL A 64 100.29 86.01 74.57
N GLU A 65 100.55 87.24 74.14
CA GLU A 65 99.92 87.86 72.96
C GLU A 65 100.20 87.06 71.67
N LEU A 66 101.42 86.54 71.50
CA LEU A 66 101.76 85.66 70.36
C LEU A 66 101.14 84.27 70.47
N GLU A 67 101.03 83.70 71.68
CA GLU A 67 100.34 82.43 71.93
C GLU A 67 98.83 82.56 71.67
N ASP A 68 98.20 83.68 72.04
CA ASP A 68 96.80 83.98 71.73
C ASP A 68 96.59 84.24 70.24
N GLN A 69 97.45 85.04 69.59
CA GLN A 69 97.41 85.21 68.13
C GLN A 69 97.67 83.90 67.36
N VAL A 70 98.50 82.99 67.89
CA VAL A 70 98.70 81.63 67.32
C VAL A 70 97.51 80.71 67.62
N ALA A 71 96.86 80.83 68.78
CA ALA A 71 95.62 80.12 69.07
C ALA A 71 94.50 80.55 68.13
N ILE A 72 94.31 81.86 67.93
CA ILE A 72 93.37 82.45 66.97
C ILE A 72 93.74 82.06 65.52
N GLN A 73 95.02 81.99 65.15
CA GLN A 73 95.44 81.44 63.85
C GLN A 73 95.13 79.95 63.72
N THR A 74 95.25 79.17 64.80
CA THR A 74 94.95 77.73 64.79
C THR A 74 93.44 77.47 64.71
N GLU A 75 92.63 78.25 65.43
CA GLU A 75 91.15 78.21 65.37
C GLU A 75 90.62 78.71 64.00
N THR A 76 91.23 79.76 63.44
CA THR A 76 90.89 80.21 62.09
C THR A 76 91.36 79.24 61.00
N MET A 77 92.49 78.54 61.16
CA MET A 77 92.85 77.42 60.28
C MET A 77 91.85 76.26 60.41
N GLY A 78 91.46 75.88 61.64
CA GLY A 78 90.46 74.83 61.88
C GLY A 78 89.08 75.14 61.31
N SER A 79 88.63 76.40 61.40
CA SER A 79 87.36 76.84 60.77
C SER A 79 87.48 76.97 59.25
N ILE A 80 88.64 77.34 58.70
CA ILE A 80 88.91 77.28 57.25
C ILE A 80 88.91 75.82 56.76
N GLU A 81 89.40 74.87 57.56
CA GLU A 81 89.38 73.43 57.23
C GLU A 81 87.97 72.84 57.35
N ALA A 82 87.18 73.23 58.35
CA ALA A 82 85.77 72.89 58.45
C ALA A 82 84.95 73.44 57.25
N LEU A 83 85.13 74.73 56.91
CA LEU A 83 84.48 75.35 55.75
C LEU A 83 84.94 74.75 54.42
N ARG A 84 86.19 74.26 54.31
CA ARG A 84 86.63 73.48 53.14
C ARG A 84 85.91 72.13 53.07
N ALA A 85 85.82 71.40 54.19
CA ALA A 85 85.13 70.12 54.24
C ALA A 85 83.62 70.26 53.94
N GLU A 86 82.97 71.31 54.44
CA GLU A 86 81.58 71.65 54.11
C GLU A 86 81.43 72.00 52.62
N LEU A 87 82.34 72.79 52.05
CA LEU A 87 82.29 73.18 50.63
C LEU A 87 82.63 72.00 49.69
N ASP A 88 83.49 71.07 50.11
CA ASP A 88 83.75 69.81 49.41
C ASP A 88 82.57 68.82 49.54
N GLN A 89 81.86 68.81 50.67
CA GLN A 89 80.58 68.09 50.79
C GLN A 89 79.53 68.70 49.85
N MET A 90 79.36 70.03 49.82
CA MET A 90 78.44 70.71 48.91
C MET A 90 78.76 70.42 47.44
N ARG A 91 80.04 70.28 47.05
CA ARG A 91 80.44 69.83 45.70
C ARG A 91 80.02 68.40 45.39
N VAL A 92 80.11 67.49 46.37
CA VAL A 92 79.66 66.10 46.20
C VAL A 92 78.13 66.05 46.10
N GLU A 93 77.41 66.85 46.90
CA GLU A 93 75.94 66.99 46.81
C GLU A 93 75.49 67.64 45.49
N GLU A 94 76.19 68.68 45.02
CA GLU A 94 75.99 69.29 43.70
C GLU A 94 76.20 68.26 42.58
N GLN A 95 77.31 67.51 42.62
CA GLN A 95 77.59 66.46 41.66
C GLN A 95 76.57 65.30 41.74
N GLU A 96 76.05 64.94 42.92
CA GLU A 96 74.98 63.94 43.03
C GLU A 96 73.67 64.46 42.44
N LEU A 97 73.32 65.72 42.68
CA LEU A 97 72.13 66.36 42.11
C LEU A 97 72.24 66.51 40.59
N GLU A 98 73.42 66.84 40.04
CA GLU A 98 73.68 66.82 38.60
C GLU A 98 73.51 65.41 38.00
N ASN A 99 74.07 64.38 38.64
CA ASN A 99 73.92 62.98 38.18
C ASN A 99 72.45 62.50 38.24
N ARG A 100 71.75 62.81 39.33
CA ARG A 100 70.30 62.52 39.48
C ARG A 100 69.48 63.26 38.42
N ARG A 101 69.79 64.54 38.16
CA ARG A 101 69.15 65.34 37.10
C ARG A 101 69.41 64.74 35.72
N ALA A 102 70.65 64.37 35.40
CA ALA A 102 71.00 63.76 34.13
C ALA A 102 70.30 62.40 33.91
N THR A 103 70.08 61.63 34.99
CA THR A 103 69.30 60.39 34.95
C THR A 103 67.82 60.69 34.65
N ILE A 104 67.22 61.66 35.34
CA ILE A 104 65.82 62.08 35.10
C ILE A 104 65.65 62.62 33.67
N GLU A 105 66.57 63.47 33.18
CA GLU A 105 66.55 63.99 31.81
C GLU A 105 66.71 62.88 30.76
N ALA A 106 67.46 61.81 31.06
CA ALA A 106 67.54 60.62 30.22
C ALA A 106 66.30 59.71 30.29
N GLU A 107 65.52 59.74 31.36
CA GLU A 107 64.28 58.97 31.52
C GLU A 107 63.04 59.64 30.92
N ILE A 108 63.05 60.97 30.74
CA ILE A 108 61.93 61.72 30.13
C ILE A 108 61.66 61.25 28.69
N ALA A 109 62.67 61.23 27.82
CA ALA A 109 62.50 60.85 26.41
C ALA A 109 61.88 59.43 26.18
N PRO A 110 62.34 58.35 26.85
CA PRO A 110 61.69 57.05 26.74
C PRO A 110 60.32 56.98 27.44
N ALA A 111 60.02 57.85 28.41
CA ALA A 111 58.68 57.96 28.97
C ALA A 111 57.70 58.64 27.99
N GLU A 112 58.12 59.73 27.33
CA GLU A 112 57.36 60.40 26.27
C GLU A 112 57.10 59.47 25.09
N ALA A 113 58.10 58.71 24.64
CA ALA A 113 57.94 57.71 23.59
C ALA A 113 56.92 56.62 23.95
N ARG A 114 56.92 56.15 25.22
CA ARG A 114 55.91 55.20 25.72
C ARG A 114 54.51 55.79 25.76
N LEU A 115 54.36 57.08 26.12
CA LEU A 115 53.06 57.76 26.09
C LEU A 115 52.53 57.91 24.66
N GLN A 116 53.40 58.22 23.69
CA GLN A 116 53.02 58.27 22.27
C GLN A 116 52.58 56.90 21.76
N GLU A 117 53.37 55.85 22.01
CA GLU A 117 53.02 54.46 21.67
C GLU A 117 51.67 54.02 22.27
N LEU A 118 51.47 54.22 23.58
CA LEU A 118 50.21 53.91 24.25
C LEU A 118 49.03 54.71 23.69
N SER A 119 49.22 55.98 23.31
CA SER A 119 48.16 56.78 22.67
C SER A 119 47.78 56.26 21.28
N GLY A 120 48.76 55.74 20.52
CA GLY A 120 48.52 55.07 19.24
C GLY A 120 47.76 53.75 19.41
N GLN A 121 48.17 52.94 20.39
CA GLN A 121 47.47 51.68 20.74
C GLN A 121 46.02 51.92 21.18
N ILE A 122 45.76 52.98 21.96
CA ILE A 122 44.40 53.38 22.36
C ILE A 122 43.58 53.76 21.11
N ALA A 123 44.10 54.62 20.22
CA ALA A 123 43.38 55.02 19.01
C ALA A 123 43.08 53.84 18.06
N THR A 124 43.98 52.86 17.98
CA THR A 124 43.72 51.59 17.28
C THR A 124 42.61 50.79 17.96
N ALA A 125 42.68 50.60 19.28
CA ALA A 125 41.68 49.83 20.03
C ALA A 125 40.28 50.48 20.00
N GLU A 126 40.18 51.81 20.01
CA GLU A 126 38.93 52.55 19.81
C GLU A 126 38.35 52.34 18.40
N THR A 127 39.23 52.31 17.38
CA THR A 127 38.85 52.03 15.98
C THR A 127 38.35 50.59 15.82
N ASP A 128 39.05 49.61 16.39
CA ASP A 128 38.67 48.20 16.33
C ASP A 128 37.39 47.91 17.12
N LEU A 129 37.19 48.57 18.27
CA LEU A 129 35.93 48.51 19.03
C LEU A 129 34.75 49.05 18.21
N GLY A 130 34.92 50.18 17.52
CA GLY A 130 33.90 50.72 16.62
C GLY A 130 33.56 49.78 15.46
N GLN A 131 34.58 49.14 14.86
CA GLN A 131 34.36 48.11 13.84
C GLN A 131 33.64 46.87 14.39
N ALA A 132 34.00 46.42 15.60
CA ALA A 132 33.35 45.28 16.23
C ALA A 132 31.87 45.57 16.51
N GLN A 133 31.55 46.74 17.07
CA GLN A 133 30.17 47.18 17.32
C GLN A 133 29.33 47.25 16.03
N ALA A 134 29.89 47.82 14.95
CA ALA A 134 29.21 47.88 13.66
C ALA A 134 28.96 46.48 13.05
N ARG A 135 29.90 45.54 13.21
CA ARG A 135 29.72 44.14 12.79
C ARG A 135 28.65 43.43 13.62
N THR A 136 28.60 43.67 14.94
CA THR A 136 27.54 43.12 15.80
C THR A 136 26.16 43.61 15.37
N GLN A 137 25.98 44.93 15.16
CA GLN A 137 24.72 45.49 14.69
C GLN A 137 24.29 44.91 13.34
N ALA A 138 25.21 44.82 12.37
CA ALA A 138 24.91 44.23 11.07
C ALA A 138 24.52 42.73 11.15
N LEU A 139 25.03 41.98 12.13
CA LEU A 139 24.64 40.57 12.37
C LEU A 139 23.29 40.47 13.10
N GLU A 140 22.99 41.39 14.03
CA GLU A 140 21.68 41.48 14.69
C GLU A 140 20.56 41.84 13.68
N GLU A 141 20.83 42.76 12.75
CA GLU A 141 19.93 43.10 11.65
C GLU A 141 19.70 41.92 10.69
N GLN A 142 20.72 41.08 10.43
CA GLN A 142 20.59 39.87 9.61
C GLN A 142 19.87 38.71 10.33
N LEU A 143 19.93 38.64 11.66
CA LEU A 143 19.24 37.61 12.45
C LEU A 143 17.72 37.80 12.48
N ALA A 144 17.20 39.01 12.32
CA ALA A 144 15.77 39.29 12.31
C ALA A 144 15.02 38.64 11.12
N PRO A 145 15.40 38.84 9.84
CA PRO A 145 14.74 38.20 8.71
C PRO A 145 14.92 36.67 8.70
N LEU A 146 16.08 36.15 9.11
CA LEU A 146 16.32 34.69 9.16
C LEU A 146 15.41 33.97 10.16
N ARG A 147 15.08 34.60 11.30
CA ARG A 147 14.08 34.06 12.24
C ARG A 147 12.68 34.07 11.64
N SER A 148 12.27 35.19 11.03
CA SER A 148 10.98 35.31 10.34
C SER A 148 10.84 34.31 9.17
N GLU A 149 11.94 34.02 8.47
CA GLU A 149 11.98 32.99 7.43
C GLU A 149 11.82 31.59 8.03
N LEU A 150 12.51 31.26 9.12
CA LEU A 150 12.36 30.00 9.85
C LEU A 150 10.91 29.81 10.33
N ASP A 151 10.32 30.81 11.01
CA ASP A 151 8.92 30.79 11.45
C ASP A 151 7.97 30.50 10.27
N SER A 152 8.24 31.10 9.10
CA SER A 152 7.45 30.87 7.88
C SER A 152 7.64 29.48 7.26
N ILE A 153 8.80 28.84 7.45
CA ILE A 153 9.10 27.49 6.98
C ILE A 153 8.44 26.47 7.92
N GLU A 154 8.49 26.68 9.23
CA GLU A 154 7.82 25.85 10.22
C GLU A 154 6.29 25.89 10.04
N SER A 155 5.71 27.07 9.82
CA SER A 155 4.28 27.20 9.50
C SER A 155 3.92 26.43 8.22
N ARG A 156 4.66 26.66 7.11
CA ARG A 156 4.42 25.96 5.83
C ARG A 156 4.60 24.44 5.94
N ARG A 157 5.51 23.96 6.80
CA ARG A 157 5.70 22.54 7.12
C ARG A 157 4.49 21.97 7.86
N ALA A 158 3.96 22.68 8.85
CA ALA A 158 2.76 22.27 9.58
C ALA A 158 1.53 22.22 8.65
N ASP A 159 1.33 23.25 7.81
CA ASP A 159 0.26 23.28 6.80
C ASP A 159 0.35 22.11 5.81
N ALA A 160 1.56 21.84 5.29
CA ALA A 160 1.81 20.74 4.36
C ALA A 160 1.60 19.36 5.02
N GLN A 161 1.99 19.20 6.30
CA GLN A 161 1.73 17.97 7.05
C GLN A 161 0.22 17.75 7.25
N ALA A 162 -0.53 18.79 7.64
CA ALA A 162 -1.98 18.70 7.80
C ALA A 162 -2.69 18.34 6.48
N GLN A 163 -2.20 18.84 5.34
CA GLN A 163 -2.70 18.47 4.01
C GLN A 163 -2.35 17.02 3.62
N ALA A 164 -1.18 16.52 4.01
CA ALA A 164 -0.79 15.12 3.83
C ALA A 164 -1.66 14.17 4.69
N GLU A 165 -1.94 14.53 5.94
CA GLU A 165 -2.81 13.77 6.84
C GLU A 165 -4.27 13.77 6.34
N ALA A 166 -4.78 14.91 5.86
CA ALA A 166 -6.13 15.01 5.27
C ALA A 166 -6.27 14.17 3.98
N SER A 167 -5.33 14.30 3.04
CA SER A 167 -5.37 13.53 1.79
C SER A 167 -5.16 12.02 2.00
N ALA A 168 -4.39 11.61 3.01
CA ALA A 168 -4.33 10.21 3.42
C ALA A 168 -5.67 9.68 3.95
N ALA A 169 -6.42 10.49 4.71
CA ALA A 169 -7.78 10.13 5.16
C ALA A 169 -8.77 10.01 3.98
N GLU A 170 -8.73 10.97 3.04
CA GLU A 170 -9.56 10.91 1.81
C GLU A 170 -9.26 9.67 0.96
N LEU A 171 -7.98 9.29 0.82
CA LEU A 171 -7.59 8.09 0.08
C LEU A 171 -8.08 6.79 0.75
N ASN A 172 -8.09 6.74 2.08
CA ASN A 172 -8.67 5.61 2.82
C ASN A 172 -10.19 5.54 2.61
N GLU A 173 -10.91 6.66 2.76
CA GLU A 173 -12.38 6.72 2.54
C GLU A 173 -12.77 6.33 1.10
N VAL A 174 -11.99 6.74 0.10
CA VAL A 174 -12.18 6.32 -1.30
C VAL A 174 -11.88 4.83 -1.50
N THR A 175 -10.89 4.29 -0.80
CA THR A 175 -10.54 2.85 -0.87
C THR A 175 -11.62 1.97 -0.24
N GLU A 176 -12.14 2.35 0.93
CA GLU A 176 -13.25 1.65 1.59
C GLU A 176 -14.52 1.63 0.69
N ARG A 177 -14.86 2.77 0.08
CA ARG A 177 -15.96 2.85 -0.90
C ARG A 177 -15.72 1.98 -2.14
N LEU A 178 -14.48 1.90 -2.63
CA LEU A 178 -14.15 1.09 -3.79
C LEU A 178 -14.26 -0.41 -3.50
N GLU A 179 -13.84 -0.86 -2.31
CA GLU A 179 -14.04 -2.25 -1.88
C GLU A 179 -15.52 -2.57 -1.62
N GLN A 180 -16.29 -1.66 -1.03
CA GLN A 180 -17.75 -1.82 -0.92
C GLN A 180 -18.39 -2.00 -2.31
N ALA A 181 -18.09 -1.10 -3.26
CA ALA A 181 -18.65 -1.15 -4.61
C ALA A 181 -18.23 -2.43 -5.38
N ARG A 182 -17.02 -2.96 -5.14
CA ARG A 182 -16.56 -4.25 -5.71
C ARG A 182 -17.34 -5.44 -5.16
N ASN A 183 -17.64 -5.44 -3.86
CA ASN A 183 -18.46 -6.49 -3.24
C ASN A 183 -19.91 -6.42 -3.74
N GLU A 184 -20.50 -5.23 -3.81
CA GLU A 184 -21.84 -5.02 -4.40
C GLU A 184 -21.89 -5.45 -5.88
N GLU A 185 -20.86 -5.16 -6.69
CA GLU A 185 -20.76 -5.63 -8.07
C GLU A 185 -20.69 -7.17 -8.17
N ALA A 186 -19.95 -7.82 -7.25
CA ALA A 186 -19.85 -9.28 -7.19
C ALA A 186 -21.18 -9.94 -6.80
N GLU A 187 -21.87 -9.42 -5.80
CA GLU A 187 -23.20 -9.90 -5.39
C GLU A 187 -24.24 -9.72 -6.51
N LEU A 188 -24.26 -8.56 -7.18
CA LEU A 188 -25.15 -8.31 -8.31
C LEU A 188 -24.85 -9.24 -9.51
N ARG A 189 -23.57 -9.52 -9.80
CA ARG A 189 -23.19 -10.51 -10.83
C ARG A 189 -23.67 -11.92 -10.47
N GLN A 190 -23.54 -12.34 -9.21
CA GLN A 190 -24.05 -13.62 -8.76
C GLN A 190 -25.58 -13.70 -8.86
N LEU A 191 -26.30 -12.65 -8.44
CA LEU A 191 -27.76 -12.57 -8.54
C LEU A 191 -28.24 -12.64 -10.00
N ILE A 192 -27.58 -11.92 -10.92
CA ILE A 192 -27.87 -11.99 -12.36
C ILE A 192 -27.66 -13.41 -12.90
N ALA A 193 -26.57 -14.08 -12.51
CA ALA A 193 -26.30 -15.46 -12.92
C ALA A 193 -27.39 -16.42 -12.41
N THR A 194 -27.78 -16.34 -11.13
CA THR A 194 -28.86 -17.14 -10.54
C THR A 194 -30.19 -16.90 -11.26
N LEU A 195 -30.63 -15.64 -11.42
CA LEU A 195 -31.88 -15.31 -12.10
C LEU A 195 -31.89 -15.75 -13.57
N SER A 196 -30.74 -15.75 -14.25
CA SER A 196 -30.62 -16.24 -15.62
C SER A 196 -30.77 -17.77 -15.72
N ALA A 197 -30.31 -18.51 -14.71
CA ALA A 197 -30.50 -19.96 -14.62
C ALA A 197 -31.95 -20.31 -14.28
N GLU A 198 -32.56 -19.60 -13.32
CA GLU A 198 -33.98 -19.76 -12.97
C GLU A 198 -34.90 -19.45 -14.16
N ALA A 199 -34.59 -18.42 -14.95
CA ALA A 199 -35.34 -18.09 -16.17
C ALA A 199 -35.21 -19.16 -17.26
N ALA A 200 -34.03 -19.79 -17.40
CA ALA A 200 -33.82 -20.88 -18.34
C ALA A 200 -34.57 -22.15 -17.92
N ASP A 201 -34.46 -22.54 -16.65
CA ASP A 201 -35.17 -23.70 -16.07
C ASP A 201 -36.70 -23.53 -16.18
N LEU A 202 -37.23 -22.36 -15.82
CA LEU A 202 -38.66 -22.08 -15.97
C LEU A 202 -39.13 -22.10 -17.44
N THR A 203 -38.28 -21.69 -18.38
CA THR A 203 -38.56 -21.78 -19.82
C THR A 203 -38.61 -23.24 -20.29
N GLU A 204 -37.73 -24.10 -19.78
CA GLU A 204 -37.80 -25.53 -20.05
C GLU A 204 -39.05 -26.17 -19.44
N GLN A 205 -39.36 -25.88 -18.17
CA GLN A 205 -40.58 -26.37 -17.51
C GLN A 205 -41.86 -25.99 -18.28
N VAL A 206 -41.95 -24.76 -18.81
CA VAL A 206 -43.07 -24.33 -19.66
C VAL A 206 -43.11 -25.13 -20.96
N SER A 207 -41.98 -25.34 -21.63
CA SER A 207 -41.92 -26.14 -22.87
C SER A 207 -42.33 -27.61 -22.63
N GLN A 208 -41.92 -28.20 -21.50
CA GLN A 208 -42.32 -29.56 -21.11
C GLN A 208 -43.83 -29.62 -20.82
N ALA A 209 -44.37 -28.67 -20.07
CA ALA A 209 -45.80 -28.59 -19.73
C ALA A 209 -46.68 -28.33 -20.97
N GLU A 210 -46.25 -27.50 -21.93
CA GLU A 210 -46.96 -27.32 -23.21
C GLU A 210 -46.98 -28.61 -24.04
N THR A 211 -45.91 -29.40 -23.99
CA THR A 211 -45.81 -30.70 -24.67
C THR A 211 -46.74 -31.73 -24.05
N GLU A 212 -46.73 -31.88 -22.72
CA GLU A 212 -47.66 -32.74 -21.97
C GLU A 212 -49.13 -32.34 -22.23
N LEU A 213 -49.43 -31.05 -22.17
CA LEU A 213 -50.76 -30.50 -22.45
C LEU A 213 -51.18 -30.67 -23.93
N GLY A 214 -50.21 -30.84 -24.85
CA GLY A 214 -50.44 -31.28 -26.22
C GLY A 214 -50.82 -32.76 -26.29
N GLU A 215 -50.06 -33.62 -25.61
CA GLU A 215 -50.31 -35.07 -25.59
C GLU A 215 -51.65 -35.41 -24.93
N LEU A 216 -51.97 -34.83 -23.77
CA LEU A 216 -53.24 -35.06 -23.06
C LEU A 216 -54.46 -34.70 -23.93
N ARG A 217 -54.36 -33.67 -24.79
CA ARG A 217 -55.41 -33.35 -25.77
C ARG A 217 -55.52 -34.39 -26.88
N ALA A 218 -54.39 -34.89 -27.39
CA ALA A 218 -54.38 -35.97 -28.38
C ALA A 218 -54.96 -37.28 -27.81
N GLN A 219 -54.60 -37.63 -26.57
CA GLN A 219 -55.20 -38.75 -25.84
C GLN A 219 -56.71 -38.55 -25.65
N ASN A 220 -57.14 -37.35 -25.22
CA ASN A 220 -58.55 -37.04 -24.99
C ASN A 220 -59.39 -37.18 -26.28
N THR A 221 -58.97 -36.59 -27.40
CA THR A 221 -59.66 -36.75 -28.71
C THR A 221 -59.60 -38.18 -29.27
N THR A 222 -58.73 -39.04 -28.73
CA THR A 222 -58.70 -40.47 -29.05
C THR A 222 -59.72 -41.24 -28.19
N LEU A 223 -59.84 -40.91 -26.91
CA LEU A 223 -60.86 -41.44 -26.02
C LEU A 223 -62.28 -41.04 -26.47
N GLU A 224 -62.49 -39.79 -26.90
CA GLU A 224 -63.78 -39.33 -27.46
C GLU A 224 -64.22 -40.20 -28.66
N LYS A 225 -63.29 -40.55 -29.56
CA LYS A 225 -63.57 -41.45 -30.70
C LYS A 225 -63.87 -42.87 -30.23
N GLN A 226 -63.13 -43.40 -29.26
CA GLN A 226 -63.36 -44.74 -28.70
C GLN A 226 -64.73 -44.83 -28.01
N VAL A 227 -65.17 -43.76 -27.34
CA VAL A 227 -66.54 -43.67 -26.77
C VAL A 227 -67.58 -43.67 -27.89
N ALA A 228 -67.44 -42.83 -28.91
CA ALA A 228 -68.38 -42.79 -30.03
C ALA A 228 -68.45 -44.12 -30.82
N GLU A 229 -67.32 -44.81 -31.01
CA GLU A 229 -67.28 -46.17 -31.57
C GLU A 229 -67.97 -47.20 -30.68
N ALA A 230 -67.79 -47.11 -29.36
CA ALA A 230 -68.44 -48.01 -28.41
C ALA A 230 -69.96 -47.80 -28.38
N GLU A 231 -70.42 -46.54 -28.38
CA GLU A 231 -71.84 -46.18 -28.47
C GLU A 231 -72.47 -46.71 -29.77
N ALA A 232 -71.78 -46.56 -30.91
CA ALA A 232 -72.23 -47.10 -32.20
C ALA A 232 -72.35 -48.64 -32.18
N ARG A 233 -71.37 -49.35 -31.61
CA ARG A 233 -71.43 -50.82 -31.44
C ARG A 233 -72.55 -51.26 -30.50
N VAL A 234 -72.83 -50.50 -29.44
CA VAL A 234 -73.96 -50.75 -28.53
C VAL A 234 -75.29 -50.59 -29.27
N ALA A 235 -75.43 -49.59 -30.15
CA ALA A 235 -76.60 -49.42 -30.99
C ALA A 235 -76.78 -50.60 -31.98
N GLU A 236 -75.72 -50.99 -32.70
CA GLU A 236 -75.74 -52.13 -33.63
C GLU A 236 -76.15 -53.44 -32.93
N LEU A 237 -75.54 -53.73 -31.76
CA LEU A 237 -75.86 -54.93 -30.97
C LEU A 237 -77.29 -54.89 -30.39
N THR A 238 -77.84 -53.69 -30.15
CA THR A 238 -79.23 -53.51 -29.71
C THR A 238 -80.20 -53.81 -30.86
N GLU A 239 -79.99 -53.23 -32.04
CA GLU A 239 -80.80 -53.52 -33.24
C GLU A 239 -80.73 -55.01 -33.62
N ARG A 240 -79.54 -55.62 -33.53
CA ARG A 240 -79.34 -57.04 -33.80
C ARG A 240 -80.02 -57.96 -32.77
N ARG A 241 -80.09 -57.56 -31.50
CA ARG A 241 -80.91 -58.25 -30.49
C ARG A 241 -82.38 -58.19 -30.89
N ASP A 242 -82.90 -57.01 -31.19
CA ASP A 242 -84.33 -56.81 -31.47
C ASP A 242 -84.78 -57.54 -32.75
N GLY A 243 -83.89 -57.64 -33.75
CA GLY A 243 -84.06 -58.51 -34.91
C GLY A 243 -84.14 -60.00 -34.55
N LEU A 244 -83.21 -60.49 -33.72
CA LEU A 244 -83.20 -61.89 -33.26
C LEU A 244 -84.40 -62.23 -32.37
N GLU A 245 -84.85 -61.33 -31.49
CA GLU A 245 -86.06 -61.50 -30.69
C GLU A 245 -87.30 -61.59 -31.59
N THR A 246 -87.34 -60.82 -32.68
CA THR A 246 -88.40 -60.89 -33.71
C THR A 246 -88.37 -62.21 -34.49
N GLU A 247 -87.18 -62.68 -34.90
CA GLU A 247 -86.99 -63.96 -35.60
C GLU A 247 -87.40 -65.15 -34.72
N VAL A 248 -87.01 -65.14 -33.43
CA VAL A 248 -87.42 -66.16 -32.44
C VAL A 248 -88.93 -66.17 -32.23
N ALA A 249 -89.58 -65.01 -32.21
CA ALA A 249 -91.04 -64.93 -32.12
C ALA A 249 -91.73 -65.55 -33.35
N GLN A 250 -91.25 -65.25 -34.57
CA GLN A 250 -91.77 -65.82 -35.81
C GLN A 250 -91.58 -67.34 -35.87
N LEU A 251 -90.38 -67.84 -35.55
CA LEU A 251 -90.10 -69.28 -35.49
C LEU A 251 -90.93 -70.00 -34.42
N SER A 252 -91.30 -69.32 -33.33
CA SER A 252 -92.22 -69.87 -32.32
C SER A 252 -93.66 -69.94 -32.83
N GLU A 253 -94.12 -68.98 -33.63
CA GLU A 253 -95.45 -69.00 -34.26
C GLU A 253 -95.52 -70.08 -35.35
N GLU A 254 -94.48 -70.20 -36.20
CA GLU A 254 -94.36 -71.28 -37.19
C GLU A 254 -94.33 -72.66 -36.53
N GLN A 255 -93.57 -72.84 -35.44
CA GLN A 255 -93.56 -74.10 -34.67
C GLN A 255 -94.96 -74.44 -34.14
N GLN A 256 -95.68 -73.45 -33.60
CA GLN A 256 -97.02 -73.67 -33.05
C GLN A 256 -98.03 -74.02 -34.15
N ALA A 257 -97.97 -73.36 -35.30
CA ALA A 257 -98.79 -73.68 -36.48
C ALA A 257 -98.49 -75.09 -37.00
N LEU A 258 -97.21 -75.42 -37.20
CA LEU A 258 -96.77 -76.73 -37.70
C LEU A 258 -97.10 -77.86 -36.73
N SER A 259 -97.08 -77.61 -35.41
CA SER A 259 -97.55 -78.56 -34.40
C SER A 259 -99.06 -78.83 -34.54
N GLY A 260 -99.86 -77.78 -34.78
CA GLY A 260 -101.29 -77.89 -35.03
C GLY A 260 -101.61 -78.65 -36.33
N ASP A 261 -100.86 -78.39 -37.41
CA ASP A 261 -100.98 -79.15 -38.67
C ASP A 261 -100.64 -80.62 -38.48
N VAL A 262 -99.62 -80.94 -37.69
CA VAL A 262 -99.22 -82.32 -37.38
C VAL A 262 -100.25 -83.02 -36.47
N GLU A 263 -100.92 -82.31 -35.55
CA GLU A 263 -102.06 -82.85 -34.81
C GLU A 263 -103.26 -83.11 -35.72
N ALA A 264 -103.63 -82.14 -36.57
CA ALA A 264 -104.71 -82.31 -37.54
C ALA A 264 -104.43 -83.45 -38.54
N ALA A 265 -103.18 -83.64 -38.96
CA ALA A 265 -102.76 -84.76 -39.80
C ALA A 265 -102.83 -86.12 -39.07
N ARG A 266 -102.54 -86.18 -37.77
CA ARG A 266 -102.73 -87.39 -36.95
C ARG A 266 -104.21 -87.72 -36.78
N ASP A 267 -105.06 -86.74 -36.57
CA ASP A 267 -106.52 -86.94 -36.46
C ASP A 267 -107.11 -87.41 -37.79
N GLN A 268 -106.68 -86.82 -38.92
CA GLN A 268 -107.01 -87.34 -40.26
C GLN A 268 -106.50 -88.78 -40.45
N GLN A 269 -105.29 -89.11 -40.01
CA GLN A 269 -104.76 -90.46 -40.09
C GLN A 269 -105.60 -91.45 -39.25
N GLN A 270 -106.02 -91.07 -38.03
CA GLN A 270 -106.89 -91.89 -37.19
C GLN A 270 -108.27 -92.09 -37.83
N LEU A 271 -108.86 -91.04 -38.41
CA LEU A 271 -110.14 -91.11 -39.12
C LEU A 271 -110.03 -92.05 -40.33
N LEU A 272 -108.98 -91.90 -41.16
CA LEU A 272 -108.71 -92.78 -42.29
C LEU A 272 -108.44 -94.22 -41.85
N GLN A 273 -107.76 -94.46 -40.72
CA GLN A 273 -107.60 -95.81 -40.16
C GLN A 273 -108.93 -96.40 -39.69
N GLN A 274 -109.83 -95.60 -39.09
CA GLN A 274 -111.18 -96.05 -38.74
C GLN A 274 -112.04 -96.35 -39.98
N GLU A 275 -111.93 -95.54 -41.03
CA GLU A 275 -112.60 -95.80 -42.32
C GLU A 275 -112.04 -97.06 -42.99
N VAL A 276 -110.72 -97.25 -43.03
CA VAL A 276 -110.08 -98.47 -43.56
C VAL A 276 -110.46 -99.70 -42.74
N ALA A 277 -110.52 -99.61 -41.41
CA ALA A 277 -110.98 -100.71 -40.56
C ALA A 277 -112.47 -101.04 -40.82
N ARG A 278 -113.32 -100.03 -40.99
CA ARG A 278 -114.74 -100.18 -41.36
C ARG A 278 -114.91 -100.76 -42.77
N LEU A 279 -114.08 -100.36 -43.73
CA LEU A 279 -114.03 -100.91 -45.08
C LEU A 279 -113.57 -102.36 -45.08
N ALA A 280 -112.52 -102.70 -44.33
CA ALA A 280 -112.06 -104.07 -44.13
C ALA A 280 -113.14 -104.95 -43.46
N GLN A 281 -113.87 -104.42 -42.48
CA GLN A 281 -115.00 -105.12 -41.87
C GLN A 281 -116.17 -105.30 -42.85
N ASN A 282 -116.45 -104.33 -43.72
CA ASN A 282 -117.43 -104.48 -44.79
C ASN A 282 -116.98 -105.50 -45.84
N LEU A 283 -115.70 -105.50 -46.22
CA LEU A 283 -115.13 -106.51 -47.12
C LEU A 283 -115.15 -107.91 -46.50
N ALA A 284 -114.92 -108.04 -45.19
CA ALA A 284 -115.06 -109.31 -44.47
C ALA A 284 -116.52 -109.79 -44.45
N MET A 285 -117.50 -108.90 -44.19
CA MET A 285 -118.92 -109.25 -44.32
C MET A 285 -119.28 -109.63 -45.77
N ARG A 286 -118.77 -108.92 -46.78
CA ARG A 286 -118.96 -109.26 -48.21
C ARG A 286 -118.30 -110.59 -48.59
N ALA A 287 -117.15 -110.93 -48.00
CA ALA A 287 -116.46 -112.20 -48.22
C ALA A 287 -117.21 -113.36 -47.54
N GLU A 288 -117.80 -113.14 -46.37
CA GLU A 288 -118.69 -114.09 -45.70
C GLU A 288 -120.00 -114.27 -46.48
N GLU A 289 -120.62 -113.18 -46.98
CA GLU A 289 -121.74 -113.24 -47.92
C GLU A 289 -121.38 -114.04 -49.18
N LEU A 290 -120.21 -113.80 -49.76
CA LEU A 290 -119.70 -114.52 -50.93
C LEU A 290 -119.44 -116.01 -50.63
N ALA A 291 -118.84 -116.35 -49.49
CA ALA A 291 -118.64 -117.74 -49.07
C ALA A 291 -119.97 -118.47 -48.80
N GLN A 292 -120.98 -117.76 -48.29
CA GLN A 292 -122.35 -118.28 -48.16
C GLN A 292 -123.05 -118.43 -49.52
N ILE A 293 -122.78 -117.53 -50.48
CA ILE A 293 -123.25 -117.67 -51.87
C ILE A 293 -122.53 -118.83 -52.58
N GLU A 294 -121.23 -118.98 -52.43
CA GLU A 294 -120.43 -120.07 -53.02
C GLU A 294 -120.79 -121.42 -52.41
N SER A 295 -121.03 -121.52 -51.10
CA SER A 295 -121.52 -122.77 -50.49
C SER A 295 -122.95 -123.10 -50.94
N ARG A 296 -123.82 -122.10 -51.16
CA ARG A 296 -125.13 -122.29 -51.82
C ARG A 296 -125.00 -122.73 -53.29
N ILE A 297 -124.02 -122.19 -54.02
CA ILE A 297 -123.72 -122.61 -55.39
C ILE A 297 -123.19 -124.05 -55.40
N ALA A 298 -122.21 -124.40 -54.57
CA ALA A 298 -121.69 -125.77 -54.45
C ALA A 298 -122.78 -126.78 -54.05
N ALA A 299 -123.66 -126.41 -53.12
CA ALA A 299 -124.82 -127.21 -52.74
C ALA A 299 -125.87 -127.37 -53.88
N ALA A 300 -125.93 -126.43 -54.83
CA ALA A 300 -126.75 -126.56 -56.04
C ALA A 300 -126.04 -127.36 -57.15
N SER A 301 -124.77 -127.06 -57.44
CA SER A 301 -123.95 -127.70 -58.47
C SER A 301 -123.72 -129.18 -58.24
N SER A 302 -123.77 -129.63 -56.97
CA SER A 302 -123.71 -131.05 -56.59
C SER A 302 -124.95 -131.89 -56.99
N ARG A 303 -125.98 -131.30 -57.62
CA ARG A 303 -127.23 -132.00 -57.99
C ARG A 303 -127.56 -132.09 -59.48
N GLN A 304 -126.89 -131.38 -60.40
CA GLN A 304 -127.25 -131.51 -61.83
C GLN A 304 -126.14 -131.16 -62.84
N GLY A 305 -125.52 -132.23 -63.38
CA GLY A 305 -125.39 -132.49 -64.82
C GLY A 305 -124.64 -131.55 -65.81
N ILE A 306 -123.70 -132.18 -66.54
CA ILE A 306 -123.51 -132.06 -68.00
C ILE A 306 -122.80 -130.79 -68.57
N ALA A 307 -121.48 -130.96 -68.75
CA ALA A 307 -120.70 -130.72 -69.98
C ALA A 307 -120.40 -129.33 -70.58
N SER A 308 -119.28 -129.33 -71.34
CA SER A 308 -118.89 -128.49 -72.49
C SER A 308 -118.16 -127.17 -72.29
N THR A 309 -117.12 -127.03 -73.14
CA THR A 309 -116.29 -125.87 -73.50
C THR A 309 -116.91 -125.11 -74.70
N PRO A 310 -116.26 -124.08 -75.32
CA PRO A 310 -115.41 -122.95 -74.86
C PRO A 310 -116.04 -121.58 -75.29
N VAL A 311 -115.28 -120.45 -75.36
CA VAL A 311 -115.24 -119.43 -76.47
C VAL A 311 -114.64 -118.03 -76.10
N VAL A 312 -113.54 -117.67 -76.80
CA VAL A 312 -113.12 -116.37 -77.43
C VAL A 312 -113.63 -114.97 -76.95
N ARG A 313 -112.73 -114.15 -76.36
CA ARG A 313 -112.32 -112.71 -76.67
C ARG A 313 -113.41 -111.56 -76.72
N PRO A 314 -113.11 -110.21 -76.77
CA PRO A 314 -111.81 -109.51 -76.84
C PRO A 314 -111.59 -108.09 -76.18
N GLN A 315 -110.32 -107.62 -76.22
CA GLN A 315 -109.70 -106.26 -76.26
C GLN A 315 -110.01 -105.08 -75.28
N VAL A 316 -108.98 -104.21 -75.16
CA VAL A 316 -108.91 -102.74 -74.84
C VAL A 316 -108.88 -102.27 -73.38
N THR A 317 -107.72 -101.74 -72.95
CA THR A 317 -107.47 -100.29 -72.68
C THR A 317 -105.97 -99.97 -72.54
N ASP A 318 -105.60 -98.71 -72.83
CA ASP A 318 -104.26 -98.14 -72.70
C ASP A 318 -103.83 -97.88 -71.25
N LEU A 319 -102.51 -97.83 -71.01
CA LEU A 319 -101.90 -97.21 -69.83
C LEU A 319 -100.39 -96.93 -70.08
N PRO A 320 -99.96 -95.66 -70.14
CA PRO A 320 -98.55 -95.28 -70.05
C PRO A 320 -98.25 -94.59 -68.71
N GLN A 321 -97.22 -95.06 -68.00
CA GLN A 321 -96.35 -94.24 -67.14
C GLN A 321 -95.10 -95.05 -66.76
N ASP A 322 -93.97 -94.37 -66.68
CA ASP A 322 -92.66 -94.98 -66.88
C ASP A 322 -92.03 -95.67 -65.66
N GLU A 323 -90.91 -96.33 -65.96
CA GLU A 323 -90.21 -97.36 -65.21
C GLU A 323 -89.88 -97.02 -63.74
N ALA A 324 -89.95 -98.06 -62.89
CA ALA A 324 -89.44 -98.03 -61.52
C ALA A 324 -88.33 -99.08 -61.30
N THR A 325 -87.07 -98.65 -61.36
CA THR A 325 -85.89 -99.31 -60.76
C THR A 325 -85.03 -98.23 -60.09
N ARG A 326 -84.62 -98.24 -58.82
CA ARG A 326 -84.40 -99.27 -57.77
C ARG A 326 -83.01 -99.94 -57.83
N GLY A 327 -82.22 -99.69 -56.77
CA GLY A 327 -80.85 -100.19 -56.59
C GLY A 327 -79.81 -99.21 -57.13
N GLU A 328 -78.70 -98.92 -56.45
CA GLU A 328 -78.27 -99.29 -55.09
C GLU A 328 -77.34 -98.19 -54.53
N ALA A 329 -77.05 -98.19 -53.22
CA ALA A 329 -76.35 -97.10 -52.55
C ALA A 329 -74.90 -97.45 -52.14
N THR A 330 -73.96 -96.51 -52.36
CA THR A 330 -72.70 -96.38 -51.61
C THR A 330 -72.13 -94.96 -51.77
N ALA A 331 -71.50 -94.42 -50.72
CA ALA A 331 -70.62 -93.24 -50.81
C ALA A 331 -69.20 -93.65 -51.30
N PRO A 332 -68.28 -92.72 -51.64
CA PRO A 332 -67.53 -91.97 -50.63
C PRO A 332 -67.13 -90.51 -51.01
N ASP A 333 -66.24 -89.93 -50.20
CA ASP A 333 -65.62 -88.59 -50.25
C ASP A 333 -64.60 -88.32 -51.39
N ALA A 334 -64.13 -87.06 -51.42
CA ALA A 334 -62.81 -86.55 -51.85
C ALA A 334 -62.60 -85.93 -53.27
N GLN A 335 -62.58 -84.59 -53.30
CA GLN A 335 -61.47 -83.69 -53.71
C GLN A 335 -60.55 -83.99 -54.93
N ALA A 336 -60.48 -83.04 -55.88
CA ALA A 336 -59.29 -82.58 -56.65
C ALA A 336 -59.64 -81.29 -57.45
N GLU A 337 -58.99 -80.12 -57.24
CA GLU A 337 -57.85 -79.51 -58.01
C GLU A 337 -58.19 -79.08 -59.46
N VAL A 338 -57.91 -77.85 -59.94
CA VAL A 338 -56.63 -77.20 -60.39
C VAL A 338 -57.03 -75.75 -60.82
N GLU A 339 -56.31 -74.61 -60.75
CA GLU A 339 -55.03 -74.05 -60.22
C GLU A 339 -55.30 -72.52 -59.96
N ALA A 340 -54.60 -71.69 -59.16
CA ALA A 340 -53.19 -71.26 -59.03
C ALA A 340 -52.70 -70.19 -60.05
N PRO A 341 -51.62 -69.42 -59.76
CA PRO A 341 -50.86 -69.23 -58.51
C PRO A 341 -51.07 -67.79 -57.94
N ILE A 342 -50.28 -67.07 -57.11
CA ILE A 342 -48.95 -67.07 -56.41
C ILE A 342 -49.11 -66.09 -55.18
N ALA A 343 -48.24 -65.88 -54.16
CA ALA A 343 -46.97 -66.41 -53.63
C ALA A 343 -46.73 -65.85 -52.18
N GLN A 344 -45.60 -66.21 -51.54
CA GLN A 344 -44.93 -65.60 -50.36
C GLN A 344 -45.66 -65.72 -48.99
N GLU A 345 -45.18 -66.59 -48.09
CA GLU A 345 -44.07 -66.41 -47.11
C GLU A 345 -44.51 -65.55 -45.89
N ASP A 346 -45.07 -66.07 -44.78
CA ASP A 346 -44.69 -67.15 -43.81
C ASP A 346 -44.05 -66.58 -42.52
N VAL A 347 -44.48 -67.07 -41.35
CA VAL A 347 -44.35 -66.38 -40.03
C VAL A 347 -44.31 -67.36 -38.84
N ALA A 348 -43.62 -66.93 -37.77
CA ALA A 348 -43.56 -67.47 -36.38
C ALA A 348 -42.31 -68.33 -36.06
N GLN A 349 -41.82 -68.44 -34.81
CA GLN A 349 -42.46 -68.31 -33.49
C GLN A 349 -41.60 -67.58 -32.43
N GLU A 350 -42.13 -67.45 -31.20
CA GLU A 350 -41.47 -67.05 -29.95
C GLU A 350 -40.34 -68.06 -29.55
N GLU A 351 -39.47 -67.90 -28.54
CA GLU A 351 -39.71 -67.44 -27.15
C GLU A 351 -38.37 -67.23 -26.37
N THR A 352 -38.44 -66.56 -25.19
CA THR A 352 -37.50 -66.57 -24.04
C THR A 352 -36.17 -65.78 -23.99
N ALA A 353 -35.95 -65.22 -22.79
CA ALA A 353 -34.70 -65.08 -22.00
C ALA A 353 -33.53 -64.15 -22.42
N ALA A 354 -33.28 -63.16 -21.55
CA ALA A 354 -31.98 -62.50 -21.30
C ALA A 354 -31.17 -63.29 -20.23
N PRO A 355 -29.94 -62.89 -19.80
CA PRO A 355 -29.12 -61.71 -20.12
C PRO A 355 -27.63 -62.02 -20.41
N VAL A 356 -26.76 -60.98 -20.53
CA VAL A 356 -25.40 -60.83 -19.91
C VAL A 356 -24.66 -59.60 -20.47
N VAL A 357 -23.73 -59.03 -19.69
CA VAL A 357 -22.94 -57.81 -19.97
C VAL A 357 -21.48 -58.15 -20.35
N PRO A 358 -20.87 -57.38 -21.28
CA PRO A 358 -19.58 -56.73 -21.00
C PRO A 358 -19.67 -55.21 -21.27
N THR A 359 -19.23 -54.30 -20.39
CA THR A 359 -17.87 -54.09 -19.81
C THR A 359 -16.91 -53.44 -20.82
N ALA A 360 -16.28 -52.33 -20.42
CA ALA A 360 -15.66 -51.37 -21.32
C ALA A 360 -14.14 -51.55 -21.55
N ALA A 361 -13.73 -51.31 -22.79
CA ALA A 361 -12.40 -50.98 -23.31
C ALA A 361 -12.63 -50.38 -24.72
N GLU A 362 -11.84 -49.45 -25.29
CA GLU A 362 -10.57 -48.85 -24.86
C GLU A 362 -10.33 -47.51 -25.61
N ALA A 363 -9.19 -46.86 -25.37
CA ALA A 363 -8.54 -45.89 -26.26
C ALA A 363 -9.33 -44.63 -26.72
N GLY A 364 -9.30 -43.57 -25.89
CA GLY A 364 -9.47 -42.20 -26.40
C GLY A 364 -8.21 -41.72 -27.14
N ALA A 365 -8.34 -41.31 -28.40
CA ALA A 365 -7.26 -40.73 -29.20
C ALA A 365 -7.66 -39.34 -29.75
N GLN A 366 -6.71 -38.40 -29.74
CA GLN A 366 -6.98 -36.98 -29.97
C GLN A 366 -6.96 -36.61 -31.47
N ALA A 367 -7.94 -35.82 -31.93
CA ALA A 367 -7.89 -35.15 -33.21
C ALA A 367 -8.52 -33.74 -33.13
N ARG A 368 -7.73 -32.70 -33.40
CA ARG A 368 -8.21 -31.32 -33.57
C ARG A 368 -8.79 -31.14 -34.99
N PRO A 369 -9.92 -30.44 -35.16
CA PRO A 369 -10.19 -29.71 -36.40
C PRO A 369 -9.22 -28.52 -36.51
N GLN A 370 -8.72 -28.24 -37.71
CA GLN A 370 -8.13 -26.94 -38.04
C GLN A 370 -9.18 -26.09 -38.74
N VAL A 371 -9.15 -24.77 -38.53
CA VAL A 371 -9.91 -23.79 -39.33
C VAL A 371 -8.89 -22.89 -40.00
N THR A 372 -9.05 -22.70 -41.31
CA THR A 372 -8.05 -22.09 -42.18
C THR A 372 -8.69 -20.99 -43.04
N GLU A 373 -7.93 -19.92 -43.22
CA GLU A 373 -8.07 -18.83 -44.20
C GLU A 373 -9.20 -17.78 -44.03
N LEU A 374 -8.72 -16.53 -44.00
CA LEU A 374 -9.45 -15.28 -44.26
C LEU A 374 -9.62 -15.08 -45.78
N PRO A 375 -10.40 -14.07 -46.19
CA PRO A 375 -9.77 -13.00 -47.00
C PRO A 375 -9.81 -11.62 -46.32
N GLN A 376 -8.92 -10.73 -46.76
CA GLN A 376 -8.78 -9.35 -46.27
C GLN A 376 -9.41 -8.31 -47.21
N GLU A 377 -9.80 -7.19 -46.59
CA GLU A 377 -9.77 -5.80 -47.08
C GLU A 377 -10.41 -5.41 -48.42
N ASP A 378 -11.28 -4.40 -48.33
CA ASP A 378 -11.21 -3.23 -49.21
C ASP A 378 -11.55 -1.98 -48.35
N ALA A 379 -11.00 -0.81 -48.67
CA ALA A 379 -11.08 0.38 -47.79
C ALA A 379 -11.33 1.69 -48.55
N GLN A 380 -12.18 2.59 -48.01
CA GLN A 380 -12.16 4.02 -48.38
C GLN A 380 -12.95 4.97 -47.43
N THR A 381 -12.21 5.97 -46.93
CA THR A 381 -12.53 7.41 -46.79
C THR A 381 -13.91 7.92 -46.30
N GLU A 382 -13.82 8.70 -45.22
CA GLU A 382 -14.53 9.95 -44.88
C GLU A 382 -15.63 10.51 -45.81
N THR A 383 -16.74 10.97 -45.20
CA THR A 383 -17.41 12.22 -45.63
C THR A 383 -18.07 12.93 -44.44
N GLU A 384 -17.83 14.24 -44.31
CA GLU A 384 -18.41 15.14 -43.31
C GLU A 384 -19.74 15.75 -43.81
N ALA A 385 -20.81 15.73 -43.00
CA ALA A 385 -22.05 16.48 -43.31
C ALA A 385 -22.97 16.76 -42.10
N THR A 386 -22.81 17.95 -41.51
CA THR A 386 -23.89 18.96 -41.36
C THR A 386 -25.27 18.56 -40.78
N GLN A 387 -25.59 19.13 -39.60
CA GLN A 387 -26.96 19.23 -39.07
C GLN A 387 -27.91 20.03 -39.98
N PRO A 388 -29.23 19.91 -39.81
CA PRO A 388 -29.93 21.13 -39.38
C PRO A 388 -30.97 20.90 -38.28
N ALA A 389 -31.05 21.86 -37.36
CA ALA A 389 -32.13 21.92 -36.37
C ALA A 389 -33.45 22.39 -36.99
N ARG A 390 -34.58 21.91 -36.44
CA ARG A 390 -35.86 22.63 -36.45
C ARG A 390 -36.56 22.49 -35.11
N ALA A 391 -37.08 23.61 -34.62
CA ALA A 391 -37.93 23.67 -33.43
C ALA A 391 -39.39 23.30 -33.76
N PHE A 392 -40.14 22.99 -32.71
CA PHE A 392 -41.59 23.16 -32.67
C PHE A 392 -41.97 23.80 -31.33
N GLU A 393 -43.00 24.64 -31.34
CA GLU A 393 -43.39 25.51 -30.23
C GLU A 393 -44.54 24.95 -29.39
N ALA A 394 -44.58 25.41 -28.13
CA ALA A 394 -45.74 25.73 -27.30
C ALA A 394 -46.88 24.71 -27.10
N GLY A 395 -47.12 24.39 -25.82
CA GLY A 395 -48.32 23.73 -25.31
C GLY A 395 -48.58 24.12 -23.86
N ASP A 396 -48.97 25.37 -23.62
CA ASP A 396 -49.26 25.93 -22.30
C ASP A 396 -50.65 25.51 -21.79
N ILE A 397 -50.70 24.90 -20.60
CA ILE A 397 -51.77 25.09 -19.60
C ILE A 397 -51.16 24.92 -18.20
N GLY A 398 -51.46 25.83 -17.25
CA GLY A 398 -51.63 25.44 -15.84
C GLY A 398 -50.77 26.18 -14.81
N SER A 399 -51.01 27.48 -14.64
CA SER A 399 -50.51 28.22 -13.47
C SER A 399 -51.19 27.81 -12.16
N ASP A 400 -50.42 27.74 -11.07
CA ASP A 400 -50.86 28.31 -9.79
C ASP A 400 -49.66 28.92 -9.05
N ALA A 401 -49.89 29.89 -8.16
CA ALA A 401 -48.86 30.82 -7.69
C ALA A 401 -48.79 30.98 -6.17
N ALA A 402 -47.57 31.12 -5.65
CA ALA A 402 -47.31 31.57 -4.29
C ALA A 402 -46.06 32.48 -4.27
N GLU A 403 -46.22 33.74 -3.88
CA GLU A 403 -45.15 34.74 -3.83
C GLU A 403 -44.34 34.66 -2.53
N ALA A 404 -43.02 34.85 -2.63
CA ALA A 404 -42.17 35.30 -1.53
C ALA A 404 -41.04 36.19 -2.10
N SER A 405 -40.69 37.27 -1.41
CA SER A 405 -39.93 38.39 -1.99
C SER A 405 -38.39 38.25 -1.95
N ALA A 406 -37.73 39.01 -2.81
CA ALA A 406 -36.28 39.18 -2.96
C ALA A 406 -35.65 40.05 -1.82
N PRO A 407 -34.33 40.44 -1.80
CA PRO A 407 -33.44 40.77 -2.92
C PRO A 407 -31.98 40.27 -2.81
N ALA A 408 -31.11 40.73 -3.73
CA ALA A 408 -29.77 40.22 -4.01
C ALA A 408 -28.60 41.11 -3.54
N ALA A 409 -27.40 40.52 -3.52
CA ALA A 409 -26.08 41.17 -3.66
C ALA A 409 -25.22 40.24 -4.55
N ALA A 410 -24.80 40.64 -5.75
CA ALA A 410 -23.75 41.62 -6.08
C ALA A 410 -22.32 41.06 -5.94
N ALA A 411 -21.72 40.68 -7.08
CA ALA A 411 -20.29 40.41 -7.21
C ALA A 411 -19.47 41.72 -7.36
N PRO A 412 -18.13 41.65 -7.44
CA PRO A 412 -17.55 41.52 -8.79
C PRO A 412 -16.34 40.59 -8.89
N SER A 413 -16.13 40.03 -10.08
CA SER A 413 -14.83 39.54 -10.55
C SER A 413 -13.93 40.69 -11.00
N ILE A 414 -12.61 40.48 -11.02
CA ILE A 414 -11.63 41.42 -11.59
C ILE A 414 -10.85 40.70 -12.70
N ASP A 415 -10.81 41.34 -13.87
CA ASP A 415 -9.94 41.02 -15.00
C ASP A 415 -8.74 41.97 -14.96
N VAL A 416 -7.53 41.44 -15.22
CA VAL A 416 -6.38 42.24 -15.65
C VAL A 416 -5.63 41.46 -16.73
N SER A 417 -5.54 42.04 -17.91
CA SER A 417 -4.83 41.48 -19.07
C SER A 417 -3.38 42.01 -19.20
N ASP A 418 -2.58 41.23 -19.94
CA ASP A 418 -1.24 41.41 -20.55
C ASP A 418 -0.79 42.87 -20.88
N PRO A 419 0.54 43.17 -21.00
CA PRO A 419 1.29 42.71 -22.18
C PRO A 419 2.81 42.38 -22.02
N ALA A 420 3.17 41.18 -22.50
CA ALA A 420 4.27 40.85 -23.44
C ALA A 420 5.77 41.14 -23.13
N LEU A 421 6.64 40.18 -23.50
CA LEU A 421 7.64 40.33 -24.60
C LEU A 421 8.49 39.05 -24.85
N ASP A 422 8.31 38.48 -26.04
CA ASP A 422 9.25 37.89 -27.02
C ASP A 422 10.49 37.00 -26.64
N GLU A 423 10.41 35.76 -27.14
CA GLU A 423 11.40 35.04 -27.99
C GLU A 423 12.69 34.33 -27.48
N GLN A 424 12.91 33.16 -28.14
CA GLN A 424 14.18 32.55 -28.61
C GLN A 424 14.98 31.49 -27.82
N ALA A 425 15.11 30.34 -28.50
CA ALA A 425 16.34 29.55 -28.75
C ALA A 425 16.97 28.63 -27.68
N ASN A 426 16.47 27.40 -27.64
CA ASN A 426 17.23 26.14 -27.78
C ASN A 426 18.78 26.19 -27.72
N ALA A 427 19.37 25.65 -26.64
CA ALA A 427 20.66 24.94 -26.67
C ALA A 427 20.88 24.05 -25.42
N ALA A 428 21.50 22.88 -25.59
CA ALA A 428 22.26 22.19 -24.55
C ALA A 428 23.77 22.39 -24.83
N PRO A 429 24.66 22.36 -23.82
CA PRO A 429 25.38 21.11 -23.56
C PRO A 429 25.85 20.87 -22.10
N ALA A 430 26.28 19.62 -21.86
CA ALA A 430 27.34 19.11 -20.95
C ALA A 430 27.70 19.83 -19.62
N GLY A 431 27.85 19.03 -18.55
CA GLY A 431 28.45 19.44 -17.27
C GLY A 431 29.98 19.60 -17.29
N PRO A 432 30.63 19.64 -16.11
CA PRO A 432 30.90 18.38 -15.42
C PRO A 432 30.67 18.40 -13.89
N ALA A 433 30.98 17.28 -13.25
CA ALA A 433 30.74 17.01 -11.83
C ALA A 433 31.57 17.85 -10.84
N VAL A 434 31.01 18.04 -9.64
CA VAL A 434 31.74 18.26 -8.39
C VAL A 434 31.18 17.28 -7.36
N ALA A 435 32.04 16.63 -6.58
CA ALA A 435 31.61 15.82 -5.44
C ALA A 435 31.66 16.67 -4.16
N SER A 436 30.66 16.52 -3.30
CA SER A 436 30.68 17.07 -1.94
C SER A 436 30.40 15.95 -0.94
N ALA A 437 31.41 15.61 -0.16
CA ALA A 437 31.22 14.93 1.11
C ALA A 437 31.30 15.99 2.22
N ASN A 438 30.23 16.10 3.01
CA ASN A 438 30.20 16.48 4.42
C ASN A 438 29.16 15.50 5.04
N SER A 439 29.33 14.85 6.19
CA SER A 439 30.17 15.10 7.36
C SER A 439 29.83 16.36 8.16
N ASP A 440 28.55 16.50 8.49
CA ASP A 440 28.13 17.19 9.72
C ASP A 440 27.47 16.16 10.65
N THR A 441 27.83 16.19 11.93
CA THR A 441 27.30 15.28 12.96
C THR A 441 26.23 16.03 13.74
N GLU A 442 24.97 15.81 13.40
CA GLU A 442 23.84 16.31 14.18
C GLU A 442 23.41 15.22 15.17
N GLU A 443 23.60 15.47 16.46
CA GLU A 443 23.36 14.53 17.56
C GLU A 443 21.85 14.41 17.86
N ALA A 444 21.09 13.97 16.85
CA ALA A 444 19.68 13.65 16.99
C ALA A 444 19.53 12.40 17.86
N VAL A 445 18.76 12.52 18.95
CA VAL A 445 18.41 11.37 19.79
C VAL A 445 17.56 10.41 18.97
N ALA A 446 18.18 9.33 18.49
CA ALA A 446 17.51 8.33 17.67
C ALA A 446 16.34 7.68 18.44
N PRO A 447 15.21 7.40 17.80
CA PRO A 447 14.22 6.50 18.37
C PRO A 447 14.88 5.13 18.54
N ALA A 448 14.85 4.57 19.75
CA ALA A 448 15.61 3.37 20.15
C ALA A 448 15.14 2.04 19.50
N ASN A 449 14.41 2.12 18.38
CA ASN A 449 13.84 1.00 17.63
C ASN A 449 14.18 1.09 16.13
N ALA A 450 15.30 1.71 15.74
CA ALA A 450 15.74 1.82 14.36
C ALA A 450 16.74 0.71 14.01
N ILE A 451 16.40 -0.19 13.07
CA ILE A 451 17.32 -1.24 12.60
C ILE A 451 18.34 -0.62 11.64
N GLU A 452 19.63 -0.73 11.96
CA GLU A 452 20.70 -0.28 11.08
C GLU A 452 20.80 -1.14 9.80
N PRO A 453 21.16 -0.58 8.62
CA PRO A 453 21.36 -1.36 7.41
C PRO A 453 22.56 -2.32 7.53
N GLY A 454 22.29 -3.61 7.80
CA GLY A 454 23.30 -4.63 8.06
C GLY A 454 22.87 -6.05 7.70
N LEU A 455 23.73 -7.02 8.02
CA LEU A 455 23.42 -8.44 7.99
C LEU A 455 23.09 -8.91 9.41
N TYR A 456 21.96 -9.58 9.58
CA TYR A 456 21.51 -10.12 10.86
C TYR A 456 21.22 -11.61 10.73
N THR A 457 21.40 -12.35 11.82
CA THR A 457 21.30 -13.82 11.84
C THR A 457 20.48 -14.33 13.02
N LEU A 458 19.70 -15.38 12.76
CA LEU A 458 18.88 -16.11 13.71
C LEU A 458 19.03 -17.62 13.42
N GLY A 459 20.05 -18.23 14.01
CA GLY A 459 20.39 -19.65 13.77
C GLY A 459 20.67 -19.94 12.29
N PRO A 460 19.86 -20.77 11.60
CA PRO A 460 20.03 -21.07 10.18
C PRO A 460 19.46 -19.98 9.25
N ILE A 461 18.90 -18.88 9.79
CA ILE A 461 18.25 -17.81 9.05
C ILE A 461 19.16 -16.59 9.01
N ALA A 462 19.39 -16.04 7.81
CA ALA A 462 20.09 -14.78 7.61
C ALA A 462 19.17 -13.79 6.89
N VAL A 463 19.14 -12.54 7.37
CA VAL A 463 18.43 -11.43 6.74
C VAL A 463 19.38 -10.25 6.57
N LYS A 464 19.46 -9.71 5.35
CA LYS A 464 20.19 -8.49 5.05
C LYS A 464 19.21 -7.34 4.83
N PHE A 465 19.36 -6.29 5.60
CA PHE A 465 18.71 -5.00 5.39
C PHE A 465 19.66 -4.07 4.64
N SER A 466 19.14 -3.39 3.62
CA SER A 466 19.93 -2.54 2.72
C SER A 466 19.45 -1.09 2.80
N GLN A 467 20.37 -0.13 2.73
CA GLN A 467 20.10 1.31 2.92
C GLN A 467 19.09 1.90 1.91
N ASP A 468 18.78 1.16 0.86
CA ASP A 468 17.77 1.47 -0.18
C ASP A 468 16.36 0.95 0.16
N GLY A 469 16.12 0.51 1.40
CA GLY A 469 14.83 0.00 1.87
C GLY A 469 14.52 -1.44 1.44
N ARG A 470 15.49 -2.18 0.87
CA ARG A 470 15.29 -3.59 0.48
C ARG A 470 15.81 -4.57 1.52
N PHE A 471 15.06 -5.65 1.73
CA PHE A 471 15.52 -6.81 2.49
C PHE A 471 15.77 -8.02 1.57
N SER A 472 16.72 -8.86 1.96
CA SER A 472 16.95 -10.19 1.37
C SER A 472 17.12 -11.19 2.51
N MET A 473 16.22 -12.16 2.59
CA MET A 473 16.19 -13.20 3.62
C MET A 473 16.41 -14.57 2.98
N ALA A 474 17.15 -15.45 3.67
CA ALA A 474 17.26 -16.86 3.33
C ALA A 474 17.42 -17.67 4.62
N GLY A 475 16.60 -18.71 4.84
CA GLY A 475 16.74 -19.44 6.10
C GLY A 475 15.79 -20.61 6.38
N SER A 476 16.40 -21.78 6.59
CA SER A 476 15.78 -23.04 7.04
C SER A 476 14.85 -23.75 6.04
N ASP A 477 14.53 -25.01 6.34
CA ASP A 477 13.74 -25.91 5.49
C ASP A 477 12.26 -25.49 5.31
N GLN A 478 11.85 -24.36 5.91
CA GLN A 478 10.49 -23.81 5.85
C GLN A 478 10.41 -22.41 5.19
N LEU A 479 11.54 -21.79 4.86
CA LEU A 479 11.59 -20.50 4.16
C LEU A 479 12.82 -20.45 3.23
N GLY A 480 12.56 -20.40 1.92
CA GLY A 480 13.63 -20.32 0.92
C GLY A 480 14.25 -18.93 0.86
N ARG A 481 14.69 -18.52 -0.33
CA ARG A 481 15.18 -17.14 -0.53
C ARG A 481 14.01 -16.23 -0.86
N VAL A 482 13.82 -15.20 -0.04
CA VAL A 482 12.79 -14.16 -0.17
C VAL A 482 13.48 -12.79 -0.25
N ASN A 483 12.99 -11.90 -1.10
CA ASN A 483 13.44 -10.51 -1.17
C ASN A 483 12.22 -9.60 -1.21
N GLY A 484 12.31 -8.39 -0.67
CA GLY A 484 11.20 -7.45 -0.68
C GLY A 484 11.61 -6.07 -0.18
N VAL A 485 10.62 -5.27 0.20
CA VAL A 485 10.80 -3.94 0.80
C VAL A 485 10.61 -4.06 2.31
N TYR A 486 11.43 -3.36 3.10
CA TYR A 486 11.21 -3.24 4.54
C TYR A 486 11.03 -1.77 4.94
N THR A 487 10.20 -1.55 5.94
CA THR A 487 10.06 -0.26 6.62
C THR A 487 10.09 -0.47 8.13
N VAL A 488 10.61 0.52 8.86
CA VAL A 488 10.63 0.51 10.32
C VAL A 488 9.98 1.81 10.79
N ALA A 489 8.87 1.70 11.51
CA ALA A 489 8.12 2.84 12.01
C ALA A 489 7.51 2.52 13.37
N ASN A 490 7.61 3.45 14.32
CA ASN A 490 7.00 3.37 15.66
C ASN A 490 7.37 2.11 16.49
N GLY A 491 8.46 1.41 16.16
CA GLY A 491 8.82 0.13 16.79
C GLY A 491 8.28 -1.12 16.10
N ILE A 492 7.68 -0.98 14.91
CA ILE A 492 7.23 -2.10 14.08
C ILE A 492 8.13 -2.19 12.83
N LEU A 493 8.73 -3.36 12.62
CA LEU A 493 9.34 -3.77 11.36
C LEU A 493 8.24 -4.35 10.46
N THR A 494 7.98 -3.70 9.33
CA THR A 494 7.09 -4.23 8.28
C THR A 494 7.92 -4.77 7.13
N LEU A 495 7.66 -6.02 6.73
CA LEU A 495 8.26 -6.68 5.56
C LEU A 495 7.17 -6.89 4.50
N ASP A 496 7.30 -6.24 3.35
CA ASP A 496 6.28 -6.18 2.30
C ASP A 496 6.87 -6.48 0.90
N GLN A 497 6.00 -6.69 -0.08
CA GLN A 497 6.34 -6.97 -1.50
C GLN A 497 7.27 -8.17 -1.67
N ALA A 498 7.10 -9.18 -0.82
CA ALA A 498 7.93 -10.37 -0.77
C ALA A 498 7.85 -11.20 -2.06
N GLN A 499 9.01 -11.48 -2.64
CA GLN A 499 9.20 -12.25 -3.87
C GLN A 499 10.25 -13.33 -3.66
N GLY A 500 9.90 -14.57 -4.01
CA GLY A 500 10.76 -15.74 -3.86
C GLY A 500 9.99 -16.93 -3.29
N ASP A 501 10.70 -17.78 -2.56
CA ASP A 501 10.11 -18.95 -1.89
C ASP A 501 9.76 -18.61 -0.45
N THR A 502 8.51 -18.18 -0.24
CA THR A 502 7.98 -17.75 1.06
C THR A 502 7.49 -18.90 1.94
N GLY A 503 7.58 -20.17 1.48
CA GLY A 503 7.16 -21.34 2.25
C GLY A 503 5.75 -21.21 2.83
N SER A 504 5.65 -21.15 4.17
CA SER A 504 4.40 -20.93 4.91
C SER A 504 4.28 -19.56 5.59
N ALA A 505 5.17 -18.61 5.30
CA ALA A 505 5.10 -17.25 5.84
C ALA A 505 4.06 -16.40 5.08
N ILE A 506 3.26 -15.64 5.82
CA ILE A 506 2.23 -14.74 5.29
C ILE A 506 2.82 -13.33 5.23
N PHE A 507 2.68 -12.67 4.08
CA PHE A 507 3.14 -11.30 3.87
C PHE A 507 1.96 -10.36 3.56
N PRO A 508 2.00 -9.08 3.96
CA PRO A 508 3.09 -8.42 4.69
C PRO A 508 3.23 -8.93 6.14
N MET A 509 4.48 -9.08 6.61
CA MET A 509 4.77 -9.40 8.02
C MET A 509 4.97 -8.12 8.81
N ARG A 510 4.45 -8.06 10.05
CA ARG A 510 4.49 -6.90 10.94
C ARG A 510 4.96 -7.33 12.33
N CYS A 511 6.26 -7.17 12.55
CA CYS A 511 6.93 -7.61 13.75
C CYS A 511 7.14 -6.41 14.69
N ASP A 512 6.74 -6.52 15.96
CA ASP A 512 7.23 -5.60 16.98
C ASP A 512 8.74 -5.85 17.16
N ILE A 513 9.53 -4.78 17.31
CA ILE A 513 10.98 -4.87 17.49
C ILE A 513 11.44 -4.11 18.73
N SER A 514 12.42 -4.68 19.42
CA SER A 514 13.10 -4.08 20.57
C SER A 514 14.61 -4.27 20.45
N ASP A 515 15.37 -3.21 20.74
CA ASP A 515 16.83 -3.24 20.75
C ASP A 515 17.36 -4.19 21.84
N SER A 516 18.31 -5.06 21.48
CA SER A 516 19.00 -5.98 22.39
C SER A 516 20.48 -5.61 22.61
N GLY A 517 20.99 -4.55 21.97
CA GLY A 517 22.39 -4.10 22.03
C GLY A 517 23.37 -4.93 21.18
N SER A 518 23.02 -6.17 20.85
CA SER A 518 23.71 -7.03 19.85
C SER A 518 22.89 -7.21 18.56
N GLY A 519 21.75 -6.55 18.44
CA GLY A 519 20.78 -6.76 17.39
C GLY A 519 19.39 -6.34 17.83
N PHE A 520 18.36 -7.09 17.43
CA PHE A 520 16.98 -6.82 17.83
C PHE A 520 16.19 -8.10 18.13
N ALA A 521 15.33 -8.04 19.14
CA ALA A 521 14.36 -9.10 19.45
C ALA A 521 13.01 -8.83 18.79
N ILE A 522 12.39 -9.87 18.24
CA ILE A 522 11.08 -9.83 17.57
C ILE A 522 9.95 -10.25 18.53
N GLY A 523 8.93 -9.40 18.62
CA GLY A 523 7.59 -9.74 19.11
C GLY A 523 6.60 -9.89 17.96
N ASP A 524 5.50 -10.60 18.20
CA ASP A 524 4.40 -10.73 17.25
C ASP A 524 3.31 -9.69 17.54
N SER A 525 2.95 -8.88 16.53
CA SER A 525 2.00 -7.76 16.70
C SER A 525 0.57 -8.10 16.21
N ASP A 526 0.44 -9.01 15.24
CA ASP A 526 -0.83 -9.31 14.56
C ASP A 526 -1.00 -10.79 14.12
N GLY A 527 -0.09 -11.70 14.50
CA GLY A 527 -0.08 -13.09 14.09
C GLY A 527 0.89 -13.40 12.94
N SER A 528 1.34 -12.38 12.19
CA SER A 528 2.22 -12.58 11.03
C SER A 528 3.67 -12.92 11.40
N CYS A 529 4.12 -12.54 12.60
CA CYS A 529 5.48 -12.77 13.08
C CYS A 529 5.60 -13.89 14.13
N ALA A 530 4.55 -14.69 14.34
CA ALA A 530 4.56 -15.89 15.19
C ALA A 530 5.67 -16.92 14.85
N LEU A 531 6.22 -16.90 13.63
CA LEU A 531 7.40 -17.70 13.24
C LEU A 531 8.70 -17.22 13.91
N PHE A 532 8.74 -15.99 14.43
CA PHE A 532 9.93 -15.32 14.99
C PHE A 532 9.72 -14.77 16.41
N GLU A 533 8.51 -14.86 16.96
CA GLU A 533 8.15 -14.41 18.31
C GLU A 533 9.15 -14.90 19.37
N GLY A 534 9.63 -13.97 20.20
CA GLY A 534 10.53 -14.26 21.32
C GLY A 534 11.96 -14.66 20.89
N ARG A 535 12.34 -14.39 19.63
CA ARG A 535 13.68 -14.69 19.10
C ARG A 535 14.46 -13.41 18.80
N GLU A 536 15.78 -13.51 18.90
CA GLU A 536 16.72 -12.41 18.69
C GLU A 536 17.49 -12.57 17.37
N PHE A 537 17.50 -11.53 16.55
CA PHE A 537 18.31 -11.40 15.35
C PHE A 537 19.60 -10.66 15.71
N ILE A 538 20.72 -11.38 15.75
CA ILE A 538 22.04 -10.86 16.14
C ILE A 538 22.73 -10.30 14.89
N ALA A 539 23.31 -9.10 14.99
CA ALA A 539 24.11 -8.50 13.93
C ALA A 539 25.36 -9.35 13.63
N ALA A 540 25.65 -9.58 12.36
CA ALA A 540 26.85 -10.29 11.90
C ALA A 540 27.97 -9.28 11.59
N GLU A 541 29.08 -9.40 12.31
CA GLU A 541 30.34 -8.65 12.10
C GLU A 541 30.99 -8.89 10.72
#